data_AF-A0AAP0JF78-F1
#
_entry.id   AF-A0AAP0JF78-F1
#
_cell.length_a   1.000
_cell.length_b   1.000
_cell.length_c   1.000
_cell.angle_alpha   90.00
_cell.angle_beta   90.00
_cell.angle_gamma   90.00
#
_symmetry.space_group_name_H-M   'P 1'
#
loop_
_entity.id
_entity.type
_entity.pdbx_description
1 polymer ?
#
loop_
_entity_poly.entity_id
_entity_poly.type
_entity_poly.pdbx_seq_one_letter_code
_entity_poly.pdbx_strand_id
1 'polypeptide(L)'
;MAGAGPVSQDWEPVVFRKKAPNAAAKKDEKAVNAARRSGAEIETVKKATAGTNKAASSSTSLNTRKLDEETENLAHERVPTELKKAIMQARTDKKLTQSQLAQLINEKPQIIQEYESGKAIPNQQIISKLERVLGAKLRGKK
;
A
#
# COMPACT_ATOMS: atom_id res chain seq x y z
N MET A 1 33.18 -60.72 -27.43
CA MET A 1 33.85 -59.42 -27.25
C MET A 1 33.03 -58.33 -27.94
N ALA A 2 32.54 -57.35 -27.18
CA ALA A 2 32.03 -56.02 -27.58
C ALA A 2 31.23 -55.54 -26.35
N GLY A 3 31.76 -54.77 -25.41
CA GLY A 3 32.40 -53.47 -25.61
C GLY A 3 31.42 -52.43 -25.03
N ALA A 4 31.30 -52.38 -23.70
CA ALA A 4 30.54 -51.34 -23.03
C ALA A 4 31.17 -49.98 -23.37
N GLY A 5 30.43 -49.12 -24.07
CA GLY A 5 30.89 -47.79 -24.44
C GLY A 5 31.21 -46.94 -23.19
N PRO A 6 32.10 -45.93 -23.31
CA PRO A 6 32.54 -45.16 -22.16
C PRO A 6 31.35 -44.40 -21.55
N VAL A 7 31.05 -44.67 -20.28
CA VAL A 7 30.21 -43.80 -19.45
C VAL A 7 30.96 -42.47 -19.32
N SER A 8 30.53 -41.46 -20.07
CA SER A 8 30.96 -40.09 -19.85
C SER A 8 30.20 -39.53 -18.65
N GLN A 9 30.88 -39.35 -17.53
CA GLN A 9 30.39 -38.52 -16.43
C GLN A 9 30.69 -37.06 -16.80
N ASP A 10 29.65 -36.33 -17.21
CA ASP A 10 29.74 -34.90 -17.50
C ASP A 10 29.89 -34.12 -16.18
N TRP A 11 31.12 -33.65 -15.92
CA TRP A 11 31.46 -32.82 -14.76
C TRP A 11 31.23 -31.33 -15.03
N GLU A 12 30.22 -30.96 -15.82
CA GLU A 12 29.88 -29.55 -15.99
C GLU A 12 29.37 -28.97 -14.66
N PRO A 13 30.02 -27.94 -14.10
CA PRO A 13 29.59 -27.37 -12.84
C PRO A 13 28.21 -26.74 -13.00
N VAL A 14 27.22 -27.25 -12.26
CA VAL A 14 25.88 -26.67 -12.18
C VAL A 14 25.97 -25.34 -11.41
N VAL A 15 26.11 -24.23 -12.14
CA VAL A 15 26.18 -22.89 -11.54
C VAL A 15 24.78 -22.42 -11.18
N PHE A 16 24.45 -22.43 -9.89
CA PHE A 16 23.26 -21.77 -9.36
C PHE A 16 23.41 -20.24 -9.47
N ARG A 17 22.87 -19.65 -10.54
CA ARG A 17 22.84 -18.19 -10.71
C ARG A 17 21.80 -17.59 -9.78
N LYS A 18 22.23 -16.68 -8.89
CA LYS A 18 21.33 -15.92 -8.03
C LYS A 18 20.46 -15.00 -8.91
N LYS A 19 19.14 -15.06 -8.74
CA LYS A 19 18.18 -14.26 -9.50
C LYS A 19 18.53 -12.77 -9.39
N ALA A 20 18.52 -12.07 -10.52
CA ALA A 20 18.86 -10.65 -10.57
C ALA A 20 17.98 -9.85 -9.58
N PRO A 21 18.56 -8.86 -8.88
CA PRO A 21 17.82 -8.06 -7.90
C PRO A 21 16.68 -7.31 -8.60
N ASN A 22 15.49 -7.37 -8.00
CA ASN A 22 14.31 -6.67 -8.49
C ASN A 22 14.46 -5.15 -8.33
N ALA A 23 13.58 -4.37 -8.97
CA ALA A 23 13.63 -2.91 -8.93
C ALA A 23 13.51 -2.32 -7.51
N ALA A 24 12.88 -3.03 -6.57
CA ALA A 24 12.80 -2.62 -5.17
C ALA A 24 14.15 -2.77 -4.44
N ALA A 25 14.86 -3.88 -4.68
CA ALA A 25 16.19 -4.13 -4.13
C ALA A 25 17.26 -3.16 -4.68
N LYS A 26 17.08 -2.66 -5.92
CA LYS A 26 17.96 -1.62 -6.50
C LYS A 26 17.77 -0.24 -5.87
N LYS A 27 16.59 0.04 -5.30
CA LYS A 27 16.26 1.31 -4.62
C LYS A 27 16.56 1.28 -3.13
N ASP A 28 17.02 0.14 -2.60
CA ASP A 28 17.35 -0.01 -1.20
C ASP A 28 18.54 0.89 -0.81
N GLU A 29 18.48 1.50 0.37
CA GLU A 29 19.50 2.46 0.81
C GLU A 29 20.89 1.83 0.86
N LYS A 30 21.00 0.53 1.19
CA LYS A 30 22.29 -0.16 1.22
C LYS A 30 22.87 -0.30 -0.19
N ALA A 31 22.03 -0.60 -1.18
CA ALA A 31 22.43 -0.71 -2.58
C ALA A 31 22.85 0.66 -3.14
N VAL A 32 22.08 1.71 -2.86
CA VAL A 32 22.41 3.09 -3.28
C VAL A 32 23.69 3.59 -2.62
N ASN A 33 23.88 3.32 -1.33
CA ASN A 33 25.09 3.72 -0.61
C ASN A 33 26.33 2.93 -1.08
N ALA A 34 26.17 1.66 -1.44
CA ALA A 34 27.24 0.87 -2.06
C ALA A 34 27.64 1.44 -3.43
N ALA A 35 26.65 1.76 -4.28
CA ALA A 35 26.87 2.39 -5.58
C ALA A 35 27.58 3.76 -5.46
N ARG A 36 27.21 4.56 -4.45
CA ARG A 36 27.85 5.86 -4.16
C ARG A 36 29.32 5.69 -3.78
N ARG A 37 29.66 4.67 -2.99
CA ARG A 37 31.05 4.38 -2.59
C ARG A 37 31.90 3.84 -3.73
N SER A 38 31.31 3.06 -4.64
CA SER A 38 32.02 2.48 -5.78
C SER A 38 32.11 3.42 -6.99
N GLY A 39 31.59 4.65 -6.89
CA GLY A 39 31.54 5.61 -8.01
C GLY A 39 30.64 5.14 -9.16
N ALA A 40 29.70 4.23 -8.90
CA ALA A 40 28.77 3.76 -9.92
C ALA A 40 27.70 4.84 -10.22
N GLU A 41 27.16 4.82 -11.43
CA GLU A 41 26.14 5.77 -11.85
C GLU A 41 24.85 5.63 -11.02
N ILE A 42 24.36 6.77 -10.50
CA ILE A 42 23.13 6.85 -9.70
C ILE A 42 22.16 7.76 -10.43
N GLU A 43 21.07 7.18 -10.92
CA GLU A 43 19.96 7.95 -11.49
C GLU A 43 19.11 8.57 -10.38
N THR A 44 18.95 9.89 -10.40
CA THR A 44 18.06 10.60 -9.47
C THR A 44 16.86 11.14 -10.22
N VAL A 45 15.67 10.65 -9.86
CA VAL A 45 14.39 11.10 -10.46
C VAL A 45 13.53 11.78 -9.40
N LYS A 46 13.06 13.00 -9.70
CA LYS A 46 12.10 13.71 -8.85
C LYS A 46 10.75 12.99 -8.85
N LYS A 47 10.16 12.74 -7.69
CA LYS A 47 8.82 12.14 -7.59
C LYS A 47 7.76 13.11 -8.15
N ALA A 48 6.76 12.59 -8.83
CA ALA A 48 5.73 13.38 -9.51
C ALA A 48 5.01 14.42 -8.62
N THR A 49 4.80 14.11 -7.34
CA THR A 49 4.16 14.98 -6.35
C THR A 49 5.14 15.58 -5.33
N ALA A 50 6.45 15.50 -5.58
CA ALA A 50 7.46 16.01 -4.67
C ALA A 50 7.28 17.51 -4.39
N GLY A 51 7.25 17.88 -3.10
CA GLY A 51 7.11 19.27 -2.65
C GLY A 51 5.66 19.77 -2.56
N THR A 52 4.67 18.88 -2.63
CA THR A 52 3.24 19.25 -2.50
C THR A 52 2.58 18.56 -1.31
N ASN A 53 1.60 19.21 -0.69
CA ASN A 53 0.80 18.71 0.44
C ASN A 53 -0.68 18.55 0.04
N LYS A 54 -0.99 17.51 -0.73
CA LYS A 54 -2.37 17.23 -1.14
C LYS A 54 -3.18 16.66 0.04
N ALA A 55 -4.34 17.26 0.32
CA ALA A 55 -5.23 16.77 1.37
C ALA A 55 -5.84 15.42 0.98
N ALA A 56 -6.08 14.56 1.99
CA ALA A 56 -6.59 13.20 1.78
C ALA A 56 -7.98 13.15 1.13
N SER A 57 -8.79 14.18 1.37
CA SER A 57 -10.11 14.37 0.75
C SER A 57 -10.05 14.83 -0.71
N SER A 58 -8.87 15.26 -1.19
CA SER A 58 -8.69 15.86 -2.51
C SER A 58 -7.95 14.95 -3.51
N SER A 59 -7.47 13.78 -3.07
CA SER A 59 -6.89 12.77 -3.95
C SER A 59 -7.71 11.49 -3.91
N THR A 60 -8.12 11.02 -5.08
CA THR A 60 -8.73 9.71 -5.26
C THR A 60 -7.74 8.62 -4.83
N SER A 61 -8.18 7.67 -4.01
CA SER A 61 -7.38 6.50 -3.59
C SER A 61 -7.21 5.45 -4.70
N LEU A 62 -7.98 5.58 -5.78
CA LEU A 62 -7.99 4.70 -6.94
C LEU A 62 -7.06 5.22 -8.04
N ASN A 63 -6.59 4.31 -8.89
CA ASN A 63 -5.80 4.69 -10.06
C ASN A 63 -6.71 5.35 -11.09
N THR A 64 -6.64 6.68 -11.20
CA THR A 64 -7.50 7.47 -12.09
C THR A 64 -7.40 7.06 -13.56
N ARG A 65 -6.22 6.63 -14.00
CA ARG A 65 -6.04 6.09 -15.37
C ARG A 65 -6.87 4.82 -15.61
N LYS A 66 -6.93 3.91 -14.62
CA LYS A 66 -7.75 2.70 -14.76
C LYS A 66 -9.24 3.03 -14.76
N LEU A 67 -9.66 4.00 -13.94
CA LEU A 67 -11.04 4.47 -13.93
C LEU A 67 -11.48 5.08 -15.26
N ASP A 68 -10.57 5.78 -15.96
CA ASP A 68 -10.84 6.36 -17.28
C ASP A 68 -10.94 5.29 -18.38
N GLU A 69 -10.18 4.19 -18.23
CA GLU A 69 -10.20 3.03 -19.14
C GLU A 69 -11.42 2.09 -18.89
N GLU A 70 -12.08 2.17 -17.72
CA GLU A 70 -13.14 1.24 -17.30
C GLU A 70 -14.54 1.80 -17.63
N THR A 71 -15.09 1.43 -18.80
CA THR A 71 -16.36 1.98 -19.32
C THR A 71 -17.62 1.20 -18.95
N GLU A 72 -17.50 -0.01 -18.39
CA GLU A 72 -18.62 -0.97 -18.34
C GLU A 72 -19.18 -1.25 -16.93
N ASN A 73 -18.44 -1.06 -15.83
CA ASN A 73 -18.92 -1.45 -14.49
C ASN A 73 -18.44 -0.51 -13.37
N LEU A 74 -19.23 0.51 -13.04
CA LEU A 74 -18.93 1.47 -11.96
C LEU A 74 -19.43 0.96 -10.59
N ALA A 75 -18.98 -0.23 -10.18
CA ALA A 75 -19.28 -0.77 -8.85
C ALA A 75 -18.02 -0.68 -7.97
N HIS A 76 -18.02 0.26 -7.01
CA HIS A 76 -16.94 0.37 -6.02
C HIS A 76 -17.25 -0.45 -4.77
N GLU A 77 -16.27 -1.21 -4.32
CA GLU A 77 -16.34 -1.90 -3.02
C GLU A 77 -16.47 -0.85 -1.91
N ARG A 78 -17.58 -0.94 -1.17
CA ARG A 78 -17.88 -0.03 -0.06
C ARG A 78 -17.23 -0.51 1.23
N VAL A 79 -17.23 0.36 2.25
CA VAL A 79 -16.77 0.01 3.59
C VAL A 79 -17.43 -1.30 4.09
N PRO A 80 -16.63 -2.33 4.42
CA PRO A 80 -17.17 -3.60 4.88
C PRO A 80 -17.87 -3.45 6.23
N THR A 81 -18.81 -4.36 6.50
CA THR A 81 -19.64 -4.33 7.71
C THR A 81 -18.84 -4.45 9.00
N GLU A 82 -17.69 -5.11 8.97
CA GLU A 82 -16.75 -5.20 10.09
C GLU A 82 -16.11 -3.84 10.40
N LEU A 83 -15.63 -3.14 9.37
CA LEU A 83 -14.96 -1.85 9.51
C LEU A 83 -15.90 -0.79 10.09
N LYS A 84 -17.15 -0.72 9.62
CA LYS A 84 -18.13 0.25 10.17
C LYS A 84 -18.44 -0.03 11.66
N LYS A 85 -18.59 -1.30 12.05
CA LYS A 85 -18.83 -1.69 13.44
C LYS A 85 -17.63 -1.35 14.33
N ALA A 86 -16.42 -1.64 13.86
CA ALA A 86 -15.19 -1.32 14.57
C ALA A 86 -15.02 0.19 14.82
N ILE A 87 -15.34 1.03 13.82
CA ILE A 87 -15.31 2.49 13.96
C ILE A 87 -16.33 2.96 15.01
N MET A 88 -17.56 2.48 14.92
CA MET A 88 -18.64 2.85 15.87
C MET A 88 -18.29 2.46 17.31
N GLN A 89 -17.77 1.24 17.49
CA GLN A 89 -17.39 0.74 18.81
C GLN A 89 -16.22 1.57 19.38
N ALA A 90 -15.15 1.73 18.61
CA ALA A 90 -13.99 2.50 19.07
C ALA A 90 -14.32 3.98 19.35
N ARG A 91 -15.28 4.57 18.63
CA ARG A 91 -15.80 5.92 18.92
C ARG A 91 -16.53 5.94 20.26
N THR A 92 -17.38 4.96 20.51
CA THR A 92 -18.18 4.84 21.74
C THR A 92 -17.29 4.61 22.96
N ASP A 93 -16.27 3.76 22.82
CA ASP A 93 -15.29 3.46 23.86
C ASP A 93 -14.52 4.73 24.28
N LYS A 94 -14.23 5.61 23.32
CA LYS A 94 -13.61 6.92 23.57
C LYS A 94 -14.58 8.04 23.96
N LYS A 95 -15.89 7.75 24.02
CA LYS A 95 -16.95 8.71 24.33
C LYS A 95 -16.92 9.97 23.45
N LEU A 96 -16.54 9.81 22.17
CA LEU A 96 -16.47 10.91 21.21
C LEU A 96 -17.75 11.01 20.38
N THR A 97 -18.19 12.23 20.08
CA THR A 97 -19.22 12.45 19.05
C THR A 97 -18.62 12.31 17.65
N GLN A 98 -19.47 12.10 16.63
CA GLN A 98 -19.02 12.08 15.23
C GLN A 98 -18.36 13.41 14.83
N SER A 99 -18.88 14.54 15.32
CA SER A 99 -18.30 15.88 15.05
C SER A 99 -16.94 16.07 15.71
N GLN A 100 -16.78 15.63 16.96
CA GLN A 100 -15.48 15.67 17.66
C GLN A 100 -14.45 14.78 16.98
N LEU A 101 -14.84 13.56 16.60
CA LEU A 101 -13.96 12.67 15.84
C LEU A 101 -13.53 13.28 14.51
N ALA A 102 -14.47 13.88 13.77
CA ALA A 102 -14.21 14.55 12.50
C ALA A 102 -13.24 15.73 12.65
N GLN A 103 -13.40 16.56 13.69
CA GLN A 103 -12.49 17.65 14.03
C GLN A 103 -11.08 17.14 14.31
N LEU A 104 -10.94 16.06 15.10
CA LEU A 104 -9.64 15.48 15.42
C LEU A 104 -8.89 14.95 14.19
N ILE A 105 -9.60 14.39 13.20
CA ILE A 105 -8.99 13.90 11.96
C ILE A 105 -8.89 14.98 10.85
N ASN A 106 -9.37 16.20 11.12
CA ASN A 106 -9.49 17.30 10.16
C ASN A 106 -10.27 16.88 8.89
N GLU A 107 -11.42 16.24 9.07
CA GLU A 107 -12.34 15.87 7.99
C GLU A 107 -13.76 16.38 8.30
N LYS A 108 -14.65 16.33 7.30
CA LYS A 108 -16.05 16.73 7.49
C LYS A 108 -16.82 15.68 8.31
N PRO A 109 -17.75 16.08 9.20
CA PRO A 109 -18.60 15.14 9.95
C PRO A 109 -19.38 14.17 9.05
N GLN A 110 -19.78 14.63 7.87
CA GLN A 110 -20.46 13.83 6.85
C GLN A 110 -19.62 12.61 6.43
N ILE A 111 -18.29 12.76 6.32
CA ILE A 111 -17.40 11.65 5.95
C ILE A 111 -17.47 10.57 7.03
N ILE A 112 -17.35 10.92 8.31
CA ILE A 112 -17.48 9.94 9.41
C ILE A 112 -18.82 9.21 9.35
N GLN A 113 -19.91 9.93 9.12
CA GLN A 113 -21.25 9.35 9.01
C GLN A 113 -21.36 8.37 7.82
N GLU A 114 -20.75 8.68 6.68
CA GLU A 114 -20.72 7.80 5.51
C GLU A 114 -19.89 6.52 5.76
N TYR A 115 -18.83 6.61 6.56
CA TYR A 115 -18.05 5.45 6.99
C TYR A 115 -18.81 4.57 8.00
N GLU A 116 -19.45 5.17 9.01
CA GLU A 116 -20.26 4.43 10.00
C GLU A 116 -21.52 3.80 9.36
N SER A 117 -22.07 4.41 8.31
CA SER A 117 -23.20 3.85 7.55
C SER A 117 -22.79 2.83 6.48
N GLY A 118 -21.51 2.73 6.15
CA GLY A 118 -20.99 1.82 5.12
C GLY A 118 -21.25 2.28 3.68
N LYS A 119 -21.56 3.56 3.47
CA LYS A 119 -21.79 4.16 2.14
C LYS A 119 -20.50 4.66 1.49
N ALA A 120 -19.50 5.01 2.30
CA ALA A 120 -18.23 5.54 1.82
C ALA A 120 -17.39 4.50 1.06
N ILE A 121 -16.56 5.00 0.15
CA ILE A 121 -15.46 4.24 -0.46
C ILE A 121 -14.27 4.27 0.52
N PRO A 122 -13.69 3.12 0.88
CA PRO A 122 -12.54 3.07 1.79
C PRO A 122 -11.32 3.84 1.26
N ASN A 123 -10.98 4.95 1.92
CA ASN A 123 -9.72 5.67 1.70
C ASN A 123 -8.72 5.32 2.80
N GLN A 124 -7.59 4.73 2.41
CA GLN A 124 -6.56 4.28 3.33
C GLN A 124 -5.96 5.40 4.19
N GLN A 125 -5.94 6.64 3.69
CA GLN A 125 -5.44 7.79 4.46
C GLN A 125 -6.39 8.17 5.60
N ILE A 126 -7.70 8.18 5.33
CA ILE A 126 -8.73 8.45 6.34
C ILE A 126 -8.75 7.34 7.39
N ILE A 127 -8.65 6.08 6.96
CA ILE A 127 -8.55 4.92 7.87
C ILE A 127 -7.33 5.03 8.77
N SER A 128 -6.15 5.38 8.22
CA SER A 128 -4.93 5.60 9.04
C SER A 128 -5.12 6.69 10.10
N LYS A 129 -5.80 7.80 9.76
CA LYS A 129 -6.09 8.88 10.71
C LYS A 129 -7.04 8.39 11.81
N LEU A 130 -8.10 7.66 11.43
CA LEU A 130 -9.05 7.08 12.36
C LEU A 130 -8.38 6.09 13.32
N GLU A 131 -7.52 5.19 12.82
CA GLU A 131 -6.76 4.24 13.65
C GLU A 131 -5.88 4.96 14.68
N ARG A 132 -5.24 6.07 14.28
CA ARG A 132 -4.39 6.87 15.18
C ARG A 132 -5.21 7.56 16.27
N VAL A 133 -6.31 8.20 15.92
CA VAL A 133 -7.17 8.93 16.87
C VAL A 133 -7.94 7.97 17.77
N LEU A 134 -8.43 6.86 17.22
CA LEU A 134 -9.20 5.86 17.96
C LEU A 134 -8.32 4.83 18.68
N GLY A 135 -7.02 4.77 18.39
CA GLY A 135 -6.08 3.83 19.03
C GLY A 135 -6.40 2.36 18.77
N ALA A 136 -7.27 2.07 17.79
CA ALA A 136 -7.69 0.74 17.42
C ALA A 136 -7.21 0.43 16.01
N LYS A 137 -6.80 -0.83 15.76
CA LYS A 137 -6.54 -1.32 14.41
C LYS A 137 -7.86 -1.63 13.74
N LEU A 138 -8.27 -0.78 12.80
CA LEU A 138 -9.54 -0.88 12.07
C LEU A 138 -9.42 -1.77 10.83
N ARG A 139 -8.19 -1.96 10.33
CA ARG A 139 -7.86 -2.97 9.34
C ARG A 139 -7.69 -4.32 10.01
N GLY A 140 -8.63 -5.24 9.75
CA GLY A 140 -8.57 -6.63 10.18
C GLY A 140 -7.38 -7.36 9.55
N LYS A 141 -6.22 -7.23 10.18
CA LYS A 141 -5.08 -8.14 10.06
C LYS A 141 -4.25 -7.97 11.33
N LYS A 142 -4.40 -8.95 12.23
CA LYS A 142 -3.29 -9.32 13.12
C LYS A 142 -2.16 -9.86 12.24
#